data_AF-A0A7W4YBA5-F1
#
_entry.id   AF-A0A7W4YBA5-F1
#
_cell.length_a   1.000
_cell.length_b   1.000
_cell.length_c   1.000
_cell.angle_alpha   90.00
_cell.angle_beta   90.00
_cell.angle_gamma   90.00
#
_symmetry.space_group_name_H-M   'P 1'
#
loop_
_entity.id
_entity.type
_entity.pdbx_description
1 polymer ?
#
loop_
_entity_poly.entity_id
_entity_poly.type
_entity_poly.pdbx_seq_one_letter_code
_entity_poly.pdbx_strand_id
1 'polypeptide(L)'
;MATERETYRYLRLATIVLLVMLAAAVVGQAVAAGCWQTSISAYYWTAAHGIVVGSLCALGACLVVYRGSSDTEDVVLGISGYLAFVVAMVPVRPEPLCGGPGLPVWDVSASVRNDVGAVLVAAALTELLTYLIGRRAHPRRELDGPGRFWRWVKWAVLVAVAAAYVLAPEQLERHGHYGAALLMFAGIVVVVVANAFSSRREEPSSRFSTAYWVVAASMVLTLVVELVLRQGERGAERGVIVVEALLVLEFAAFWAVQTVELWGYPTRTERVRSRRAEALAPGTPAADRAGHLTPAPHGG
;
A
#
# COMPACT_ATOMS: atom_id res chain seq x y z
N MET A 1 5.38 -25.25 -5.73
CA MET A 1 4.34 -24.59 -6.55
C MET A 1 3.05 -24.38 -5.77
N ALA A 2 2.39 -25.39 -5.19
CA ALA A 2 1.17 -25.18 -4.37
C ALA A 2 1.39 -24.22 -3.19
N THR A 3 2.49 -24.40 -2.44
CA THR A 3 2.85 -23.57 -1.27
C THR A 3 3.06 -22.09 -1.60
N GLU A 4 3.68 -21.78 -2.73
CA GLU A 4 3.91 -20.40 -3.16
C GLU A 4 2.59 -19.67 -3.47
N ARG A 5 1.67 -20.31 -4.20
CA ARG A 5 0.35 -19.72 -4.49
C ARG A 5 -0.45 -19.45 -3.23
N GLU A 6 -0.38 -20.37 -2.27
CA GLU A 6 -1.02 -20.25 -0.97
C GLU A 6 -0.46 -19.07 -0.17
N THR A 7 0.87 -18.92 -0.10
CA THR A 7 1.49 -17.77 0.58
C THR A 7 1.00 -16.44 0.02
N TYR A 8 0.98 -16.29 -1.31
CA TYR A 8 0.48 -15.06 -1.94
C TYR A 8 -0.99 -14.81 -1.67
N ARG A 9 -1.82 -15.86 -1.77
CA ARG A 9 -3.24 -15.76 -1.47
C ARG A 9 -3.47 -15.32 -0.02
N TYR A 10 -2.77 -15.92 0.94
CA TYR A 10 -2.86 -15.53 2.34
C TYR A 10 -2.35 -14.12 2.60
N LEU A 11 -1.31 -13.66 1.89
CA LEU A 11 -0.82 -12.29 2.04
C LEU A 11 -1.86 -11.25 1.58
N ARG A 12 -2.55 -11.51 0.46
CA ARG A 12 -3.66 -10.65 -0.01
C ARG A 12 -4.86 -10.67 0.94
N LEU A 13 -5.24 -11.86 1.42
CA LEU A 13 -6.32 -12.01 2.39
C LEU A 13 -6.00 -11.37 3.73
N ALA A 14 -4.76 -11.51 4.22
CA ALA A 14 -4.29 -10.88 5.45
C ALA A 14 -4.42 -9.36 5.37
N THR A 15 -4.07 -8.77 4.23
CA THR A 15 -4.24 -7.34 4.00
C THR A 15 -5.70 -6.90 4.17
N ILE A 16 -6.66 -7.63 3.60
CA ILE A 16 -8.10 -7.35 3.77
C ILE A 16 -8.53 -7.52 5.23
N VAL A 17 -8.11 -8.59 5.89
CA VAL A 17 -8.45 -8.88 7.29
C VAL A 17 -7.92 -7.79 8.23
N LEU A 18 -6.70 -7.29 7.99
CA LEU A 18 -6.12 -6.18 8.76
C LEU A 18 -6.92 -4.88 8.60
N LEU A 19 -7.44 -4.59 7.40
CA LEU A 19 -8.31 -3.43 7.17
C LEU A 19 -9.66 -3.58 7.88
N VAL A 20 -10.23 -4.79 7.89
CA VAL A 20 -11.46 -5.08 8.66
C VAL A 20 -11.21 -4.94 10.15
N MET A 21 -10.06 -5.40 10.65
CA MET A 21 -9.66 -5.24 12.06
C MET A 21 -9.53 -3.76 12.44
N LEU A 22 -8.90 -2.94 11.58
CA LEU A 22 -8.83 -1.49 11.76
C LEU A 22 -10.22 -0.85 11.81
N ALA A 23 -11.09 -1.17 10.83
CA ALA A 23 -12.45 -0.66 10.77
C ALA A 23 -13.27 -1.05 12.02
N ALA A 24 -13.17 -2.31 12.47
CA ALA A 24 -13.87 -2.78 13.66
C ALA A 24 -13.43 -2.02 14.93
N ALA A 25 -12.14 -1.75 15.09
CA ALA A 25 -11.64 -0.97 16.23
C ALA A 25 -12.11 0.50 16.20
N VAL A 26 -12.07 1.14 15.03
CA VAL A 26 -12.56 2.51 14.83
C VAL A 26 -14.06 2.61 15.12
N VAL A 27 -14.87 1.71 14.54
CA VAL A 27 -16.32 1.66 14.77
C VAL A 27 -16.64 1.36 16.22
N GLY A 28 -15.97 0.37 16.82
CA GLY A 28 -16.17 0.00 18.23
C GLY A 28 -15.89 1.18 19.17
N GLN A 29 -14.79 1.89 18.94
CA GLN A 29 -14.46 3.08 19.72
C GLN A 29 -15.46 4.23 19.49
N ALA A 30 -15.92 4.45 18.25
CA ALA A 30 -16.93 5.46 17.94
C ALA A 30 -18.27 5.19 18.64
N VAL A 31 -18.71 3.93 18.63
CA VAL A 31 -19.94 3.48 19.29
C VAL A 31 -19.83 3.64 20.80
N ALA A 32 -18.70 3.25 21.41
CA ALA A 32 -18.48 3.40 22.84
C ALA A 32 -18.45 4.87 23.29
N ALA A 33 -17.89 5.76 22.46
CA ALA A 33 -17.84 7.20 22.73
C ALA A 33 -19.16 7.95 22.41
N GLY A 34 -20.06 7.35 21.61
CA GLY A 34 -21.28 7.97 21.13
C GLY A 34 -21.07 9.00 20.01
N CYS A 35 -19.85 9.11 19.48
CA CYS A 35 -19.48 10.09 18.45
C CYS A 35 -18.18 9.67 17.71
N TRP A 36 -17.89 10.35 16.60
CA TRP A 36 -16.74 10.04 15.73
C TRP A 36 -15.62 11.06 15.93
N GLN A 37 -14.36 10.61 15.86
CA GLN A 37 -13.22 11.52 15.72
C GLN A 37 -13.24 12.24 14.35
N THR A 38 -12.42 13.26 14.17
CA THR A 38 -12.39 14.02 12.89
C THR A 38 -11.73 13.24 11.75
N SER A 39 -10.91 12.24 12.09
CA SER A 39 -10.16 11.40 11.15
C SER A 39 -9.99 9.99 11.71
N ILE A 40 -9.71 9.01 10.84
CA ILE A 40 -9.27 7.66 11.25
C ILE A 40 -7.94 7.77 12.02
N SER A 41 -7.02 8.62 11.57
CA SER A 41 -5.73 8.82 12.24
C SER A 41 -5.86 9.34 13.68
N ALA A 42 -6.88 10.15 13.98
CA ALA A 42 -7.14 10.64 15.35
C ALA A 42 -7.46 9.53 16.36
N TYR A 43 -7.91 8.35 15.91
CA TYR A 43 -8.09 7.18 16.78
C TYR A 43 -6.77 6.68 17.38
N TYR A 44 -5.61 7.14 16.88
CA TYR A 44 -4.30 6.96 17.51
C TYR A 44 -4.30 7.36 18.98
N TRP A 45 -5.06 8.38 19.38
CA TRP A 45 -5.05 8.92 20.74
C TRP A 45 -6.14 8.31 21.66
N THR A 46 -6.82 7.27 21.18
CA THR A 46 -7.95 6.62 21.86
C THR A 46 -7.61 5.20 22.30
N ALA A 47 -8.57 4.48 22.91
CA ALA A 47 -8.38 3.05 23.21
C ALA A 47 -8.13 2.17 21.96
N ALA A 48 -8.46 2.65 20.76
CA ALA A 48 -8.15 1.97 19.50
C ALA A 48 -6.66 2.05 19.08
N HIS A 49 -5.83 2.81 19.80
CA HIS A 49 -4.40 3.04 19.51
C HIS A 49 -3.65 1.79 19.09
N GLY A 50 -3.71 0.72 19.89
CA GLY A 50 -2.96 -0.51 19.63
C GLY A 50 -3.33 -1.16 18.29
N ILE A 51 -4.61 -1.11 17.90
CA ILE A 51 -5.06 -1.64 16.61
C ILE A 51 -4.69 -0.70 15.46
N VAL A 52 -4.75 0.63 15.65
CA VAL A 52 -4.31 1.59 14.64
C VAL A 52 -2.84 1.38 14.30
N VAL A 53 -1.96 1.38 15.30
CA VAL A 53 -0.51 1.18 15.12
C VAL A 53 -0.22 -0.23 14.62
N GLY A 54 -0.82 -1.25 15.23
CA GLY A 54 -0.60 -2.66 14.87
C GLY A 54 -1.01 -2.96 13.43
N SER A 55 -2.17 -2.49 12.98
CA SER A 55 -2.63 -2.66 11.60
C SER A 55 -1.71 -1.97 10.61
N LEU A 56 -1.27 -0.73 10.87
CA LEU A 56 -0.36 -0.01 9.96
C LEU A 56 1.00 -0.71 9.84
N CYS A 57 1.56 -1.21 10.94
CA CYS A 57 2.79 -2.00 10.92
C CYS A 57 2.63 -3.32 10.16
N ALA A 58 1.54 -4.06 10.41
CA ALA A 58 1.28 -5.33 9.75
C ALA A 58 1.02 -5.14 8.25
N LEU A 59 0.25 -4.12 7.87
CA LEU A 59 0.05 -3.73 6.48
C LEU A 59 1.38 -3.33 5.84
N GLY A 60 2.18 -2.50 6.51
CA GLY A 60 3.51 -2.10 6.05
C GLY A 60 4.41 -3.30 5.74
N ALA A 61 4.48 -4.26 6.66
CA ALA A 61 5.20 -5.52 6.45
C ALA A 61 4.65 -6.31 5.25
N CYS A 62 3.31 -6.43 5.14
CA CYS A 62 2.69 -7.12 4.02
C CYS A 62 3.04 -6.48 2.67
N LEU A 63 3.04 -5.14 2.60
CA LEU A 63 3.39 -4.39 1.40
C LEU A 63 4.87 -4.54 1.02
N VAL A 64 5.78 -4.55 2.01
CA VAL A 64 7.23 -4.76 1.76
C VAL A 64 7.52 -6.18 1.26
N VAL A 65 6.80 -7.17 1.79
CA VAL A 65 7.02 -8.59 1.47
C VAL A 65 6.38 -8.98 0.14
N TYR A 66 5.23 -8.39 -0.22
CA TYR A 66 4.49 -8.75 -1.42
C TYR A 66 5.30 -8.44 -2.69
N ARG A 67 5.54 -9.45 -3.52
CA ARG A 67 6.20 -9.31 -4.83
C ARG A 67 5.17 -9.42 -5.94
N GLY A 68 4.71 -8.29 -6.44
CA GLY A 68 3.73 -8.19 -7.49
C GLY A 68 4.19 -8.73 -8.85
N SER A 69 3.44 -8.34 -9.89
CA SER A 69 3.61 -8.85 -11.24
C SER A 69 4.65 -8.06 -12.05
N SER A 70 5.19 -6.97 -11.50
CA SER A 70 6.17 -6.10 -12.17
C SER A 70 7.16 -5.51 -11.17
N ASP A 71 8.37 -5.18 -11.65
CA ASP A 71 9.39 -4.52 -10.81
C ASP A 71 8.91 -3.17 -10.26
N THR A 72 8.05 -2.46 -11.01
CA THR A 72 7.42 -1.22 -10.55
C THR A 72 6.50 -1.47 -9.36
N GLU A 73 5.61 -2.46 -9.46
CA GLU A 73 4.71 -2.83 -8.36
C GLU A 73 5.49 -3.21 -7.10
N ASP A 74 6.52 -4.04 -7.23
CA ASP A 74 7.38 -4.45 -6.12
C ASP A 74 8.03 -3.26 -5.40
N VAL A 75 8.62 -2.35 -6.16
CA VAL A 75 9.37 -1.23 -5.58
C VAL A 75 8.42 -0.22 -4.95
N VAL A 76 7.30 0.10 -5.62
CA VAL A 76 6.35 1.09 -5.12
C VAL A 76 5.59 0.58 -3.90
N LEU A 77 5.18 -0.69 -3.87
CA LEU A 77 4.61 -1.31 -2.66
C LEU A 77 5.61 -1.30 -1.50
N GLY A 78 6.89 -1.55 -1.76
CA GLY A 78 7.94 -1.41 -0.75
C GLY A 78 8.08 0.01 -0.20
N ILE A 79 8.01 1.04 -1.06
CA ILE A 79 7.96 2.45 -0.62
C ILE A 79 6.76 2.69 0.28
N SER A 80 5.55 2.33 -0.18
CA SER A 80 4.33 2.49 0.61
C SER A 80 4.40 1.74 1.94
N GLY A 81 5.02 0.55 1.98
CA GLY A 81 5.19 -0.21 3.21
C GLY A 81 6.12 0.45 4.22
N TYR A 82 7.25 1.01 3.79
CA TYR A 82 8.11 1.80 4.69
C TYR A 82 7.41 3.07 5.19
N LEU A 83 6.65 3.74 4.33
CA LEU A 83 5.87 4.91 4.73
C LEU A 83 4.75 4.54 5.71
N ALA A 84 4.12 3.37 5.59
CA ALA A 84 3.13 2.88 6.56
C ALA A 84 3.72 2.75 7.98
N PHE A 85 4.97 2.29 8.11
CA PHE A 85 5.68 2.29 9.39
C PHE A 85 5.91 3.71 9.93
N VAL A 86 6.25 4.68 9.07
CA VAL A 86 6.38 6.08 9.48
C VAL A 86 5.03 6.64 9.96
N VAL A 87 3.93 6.35 9.25
CA VAL A 87 2.57 6.74 9.67
C VAL A 87 2.21 6.12 11.04
N ALA A 88 2.63 4.88 11.30
CA ALA A 88 2.40 4.21 12.57
C ALA A 88 3.22 4.79 13.74
N MET A 89 4.45 5.22 13.49
CA MET A 89 5.41 5.65 14.51
C MET A 89 5.46 7.16 14.73
N VAL A 90 4.92 7.95 13.80
CA VAL A 90 4.76 9.40 13.96
C VAL A 90 3.30 9.68 14.29
N PRO A 91 2.96 10.06 15.53
CA PRO A 91 1.59 10.37 15.90
C PRO A 91 1.02 11.52 15.07
N VAL A 92 -0.27 11.47 14.77
CA VAL A 92 -1.00 12.65 14.27
C VAL A 92 -1.04 13.71 15.38
N ARG A 93 -1.12 14.99 15.00
CA ARG A 93 -1.24 16.07 15.98
C ARG A 93 -2.45 15.84 16.90
N PRO A 94 -2.29 16.01 18.22
CA PRO A 94 -3.41 15.85 19.15
C PRO A 94 -4.53 16.84 18.83
N GLU A 95 -5.76 16.35 18.90
CA GLU A 95 -6.98 17.14 18.77
C GLU A 95 -7.94 16.79 19.92
N PRO A 96 -8.96 17.63 20.20
CA PRO A 96 -9.95 17.32 21.22
C PRO A 96 -10.64 15.98 20.92
N LEU A 97 -10.53 15.03 21.86
CA LEU A 97 -11.09 13.71 21.67
C LEU A 97 -12.62 13.73 21.72
N CYS A 98 -13.22 12.97 20.81
CA CYS A 98 -14.63 12.63 20.87
C CYS A 98 -14.88 11.59 21.96
N GLY A 99 -15.12 12.06 23.19
CA GLY A 99 -15.50 11.24 24.34
C GLY A 99 -14.44 10.23 24.84
N GLY A 100 -14.67 9.71 26.04
CA GLY A 100 -13.80 8.73 26.70
C GLY A 100 -12.45 9.29 27.18
N PRO A 101 -11.73 8.53 28.03
CA PRO A 101 -10.37 8.90 28.39
C PRO A 101 -9.45 8.70 27.19
N GLY A 102 -8.59 9.70 26.94
CA GLY A 102 -7.46 9.54 26.03
C GLY A 102 -6.39 8.62 26.61
N LEU A 103 -5.34 8.39 25.83
CA LEU A 103 -4.16 7.73 26.34
C LEU A 103 -3.47 8.57 27.46
N PRO A 104 -2.69 7.96 28.36
CA PRO A 104 -1.89 8.67 29.37
C PRO A 104 -0.97 9.72 28.74
N VAL A 105 -0.36 10.62 29.51
CA VAL A 105 0.63 11.58 28.94
C VAL A 105 1.99 10.90 28.85
N TRP A 106 2.69 11.04 27.71
CA TRP A 106 4.09 10.62 27.51
C TRP A 106 4.88 11.63 26.67
N ASP A 107 6.20 11.46 26.64
CA ASP A 107 7.08 12.26 25.78
C ASP A 107 7.00 11.76 24.32
N VAL A 108 6.11 12.41 23.56
CA VAL A 108 5.90 12.15 22.14
C VAL A 108 7.19 12.32 21.34
N SER A 109 7.97 13.35 21.65
CA SER A 109 9.18 13.68 20.88
C SER A 109 10.30 12.66 21.11
N ALA A 110 10.41 12.13 22.33
CA ALA A 110 11.30 11.00 22.61
C ALA A 110 10.84 9.72 21.92
N SER A 111 9.53 9.42 21.91
CA SER A 111 8.96 8.26 21.22
C SER A 111 9.25 8.31 19.72
N VAL A 112 8.90 9.42 19.05
CA VAL A 112 9.13 9.61 17.61
C VAL A 112 10.61 9.42 17.26
N ARG A 113 11.53 9.97 18.07
CA ARG A 113 12.97 9.81 17.86
C ARG A 113 13.45 8.36 18.00
N ASN A 114 12.94 7.62 18.98
CA ASN A 114 13.27 6.22 19.15
C ASN A 114 12.68 5.37 18.01
N ASP A 115 11.38 5.54 17.76
CA ASP A 115 10.59 4.64 16.92
C ASP A 115 10.91 4.83 15.44
N VAL A 116 11.03 6.08 14.96
CA VAL A 116 11.47 6.34 13.58
C VAL A 116 12.92 5.90 13.37
N GLY A 117 13.79 6.05 14.38
CA GLY A 117 15.16 5.53 14.34
C GLY A 117 15.17 4.01 14.14
N ALA A 118 14.34 3.28 14.88
CA ALA A 118 14.18 1.83 14.73
C ALA A 118 13.64 1.44 13.33
N VAL A 119 12.66 2.18 12.80
CA VAL A 119 12.14 1.98 11.44
C VAL A 119 13.23 2.18 10.39
N LEU A 120 14.07 3.22 10.52
CA LEU A 120 15.18 3.47 9.60
C LEU A 120 16.22 2.35 9.64
N VAL A 121 16.55 1.84 10.83
CA VAL A 121 17.45 0.68 10.98
C VAL A 121 16.86 -0.57 10.33
N ALA A 122 15.58 -0.84 10.58
CA ALA A 122 14.88 -1.99 9.99
C ALA A 122 14.80 -1.88 8.45
N ALA A 123 14.52 -0.69 7.91
CA ALA A 123 14.51 -0.44 6.47
C ALA A 123 15.91 -0.64 5.86
N ALA A 124 16.96 -0.07 6.46
CA ALA A 124 18.33 -0.26 6.00
C ALA A 124 18.75 -1.74 6.00
N LEU A 125 18.41 -2.47 7.06
CA LEU A 125 18.67 -3.91 7.16
C LEU A 125 17.90 -4.70 6.10
N THR A 126 16.62 -4.36 5.88
CA THR A 126 15.77 -5.03 4.88
C THR A 126 16.31 -4.82 3.47
N GLU A 127 16.74 -3.61 3.12
CA GLU A 127 17.37 -3.30 1.84
C GLU A 127 18.71 -4.03 1.67
N LEU A 128 19.55 -4.05 2.70
CA LEU A 128 20.81 -4.77 2.70
C LEU A 128 20.60 -6.27 2.47
N LEU A 129 19.71 -6.90 3.25
CA LEU A 129 19.43 -8.34 3.14
C LEU A 129 18.81 -8.68 1.79
N THR A 130 17.84 -7.89 1.31
CA THR A 130 17.24 -8.07 -0.01
C THR A 130 18.29 -8.01 -1.12
N TYR A 131 19.23 -7.06 -1.01
CA TYR A 131 20.32 -6.93 -1.96
C TYR A 131 21.30 -8.12 -1.90
N LEU A 132 21.70 -8.55 -0.71
CA LEU A 132 22.62 -9.69 -0.52
C LEU A 132 22.01 -11.00 -1.04
N ILE A 133 20.74 -11.25 -0.73
CA ILE A 133 19.98 -12.42 -1.22
C ILE A 133 19.84 -12.34 -2.74
N GLY A 134 19.40 -11.19 -3.26
CA GLY A 134 19.19 -10.98 -4.70
C GLY A 134 20.47 -11.18 -5.51
N ARG A 135 21.62 -10.70 -5.01
CA ARG A 135 22.93 -10.91 -5.64
C ARG A 135 23.32 -12.38 -5.74
N ARG A 136 22.99 -13.20 -4.74
CA ARG A 136 23.30 -14.64 -4.72
C ARG A 136 22.33 -15.45 -5.57
N ALA A 137 21.03 -15.18 -5.46
CA ALA A 137 19.99 -15.93 -6.15
C ALA A 137 19.91 -15.60 -7.65
N HIS A 138 20.11 -14.34 -8.01
CA HIS A 138 19.95 -13.86 -9.39
C HIS A 138 21.05 -12.86 -9.79
N PRO A 139 22.29 -13.31 -10.01
CA PRO A 139 23.44 -12.43 -10.26
C PRO A 139 23.33 -11.59 -11.54
N ARG A 140 22.40 -11.93 -12.45
CA ARG A 140 22.14 -11.21 -13.71
C ARG A 140 20.72 -10.64 -13.81
N ARG A 141 19.97 -10.54 -12.70
CA ARG A 141 18.64 -9.91 -12.75
C ARG A 141 18.78 -8.40 -12.90
N GLU A 142 18.40 -7.90 -14.06
CA GLU A 142 18.24 -6.48 -14.32
C GLU A 142 16.79 -6.09 -14.12
N LEU A 143 16.58 -4.96 -13.43
CA LEU A 143 15.26 -4.34 -13.34
C LEU A 143 14.89 -3.74 -14.69
N ASP A 144 13.62 -3.79 -15.05
CA ASP A 144 13.11 -3.06 -16.21
C ASP A 144 13.32 -1.53 -16.06
N GLY A 145 13.21 -0.79 -17.18
CA GLY A 145 13.42 0.67 -17.19
C GLY A 145 12.62 1.41 -16.11
N PRO A 146 11.29 1.21 -16.04
CA PRO A 146 10.45 1.78 -14.99
C PRO A 146 10.83 1.35 -13.57
N GLY A 147 11.17 0.09 -13.33
CA GLY A 147 11.61 -0.43 -12.03
C GLY A 147 12.91 0.21 -11.55
N ARG A 148 13.86 0.50 -12.46
CA ARG A 148 15.07 1.27 -12.12
C ARG A 148 14.76 2.69 -11.68
N PHE A 149 13.84 3.36 -12.37
CA PHE A 149 13.39 4.69 -11.97
C PHE A 149 12.80 4.68 -10.56
N TRP A 150 11.84 3.78 -10.29
CA TRP A 150 11.23 3.67 -8.96
C TRP A 150 12.21 3.28 -7.87
N ARG A 151 13.27 2.52 -8.20
CA ARG A 151 14.33 2.22 -7.24
C ARG A 151 15.06 3.49 -6.77
N TRP A 152 15.34 4.42 -7.68
CA TRP A 152 15.92 5.71 -7.32
C TRP A 152 14.95 6.55 -6.50
N VAL A 153 13.66 6.55 -6.87
CA VAL A 153 12.62 7.21 -6.06
C VAL A 153 12.57 6.62 -4.65
N LYS A 154 12.63 5.29 -4.49
CA LYS A 154 12.68 4.64 -3.18
C LYS A 154 13.86 5.14 -2.34
N TRP A 155 15.05 5.17 -2.92
CA TRP A 155 16.23 5.69 -2.22
C TRP A 155 16.07 7.17 -1.87
N ALA A 156 15.52 7.97 -2.77
CA ALA A 156 15.25 9.39 -2.50
C ALA A 156 14.28 9.55 -1.32
N VAL A 157 13.20 8.75 -1.25
CA VAL A 157 12.25 8.75 -0.13
C VAL A 157 12.92 8.32 1.16
N LEU A 158 13.67 7.20 1.18
CA LEU A 158 14.35 6.71 2.37
C LEU A 158 15.40 7.71 2.89
N VAL A 159 16.18 8.31 1.98
CA VAL A 159 17.14 9.37 2.33
C VAL A 159 16.43 10.62 2.81
N ALA A 160 15.30 11.02 2.21
CA ALA A 160 14.52 12.16 2.67
C ALA A 160 13.97 11.97 4.08
N VAL A 161 13.46 10.77 4.41
CA VAL A 161 13.00 10.44 5.77
C VAL A 161 14.18 10.44 6.75
N ALA A 162 15.31 9.83 6.39
CA ALA A 162 16.51 9.82 7.22
C ALA A 162 17.10 11.23 7.43
N ALA A 163 17.08 12.07 6.39
CA ALA A 163 17.51 13.46 6.47
C ALA A 163 16.56 14.28 7.34
N ALA A 164 15.23 14.11 7.20
CA ALA A 164 14.26 14.75 8.07
C ALA A 164 14.44 14.34 9.54
N TYR A 165 14.73 13.06 9.79
CA TYR A 165 15.02 12.53 11.12
C TYR A 165 16.23 13.19 11.79
N VAL A 166 17.34 13.38 11.06
CA VAL A 166 18.58 13.96 11.61
C VAL A 166 18.58 15.49 11.61
N LEU A 167 18.13 16.10 10.52
CA LEU A 167 18.31 17.53 10.24
C LEU A 167 17.09 18.37 10.61
N ALA A 168 15.89 17.78 10.66
CA ALA A 168 14.64 18.49 10.88
C ALA A 168 13.64 17.71 11.77
N PRO A 169 14.04 17.25 12.97
CA PRO A 169 13.20 16.40 13.82
C PRO A 169 11.87 17.06 14.19
N GLU A 170 11.84 18.38 14.42
CA GLU A 170 10.60 19.11 14.68
C GLU A 170 9.63 19.08 13.49
N GLN A 171 10.15 19.13 12.26
CA GLN A 171 9.32 19.09 11.06
C GLN A 171 8.80 17.68 10.80
N LEU A 172 9.62 16.67 11.09
CA LEU A 172 9.21 15.27 11.06
C LEU A 172 8.08 15.03 12.08
N GLU A 173 8.20 15.54 13.30
CA GLU A 173 7.14 15.40 14.32
C GLU A 173 5.84 16.11 13.89
N ARG A 174 5.94 17.32 13.31
CA ARG A 174 4.76 18.11 12.91
C ARG A 174 4.06 17.60 11.65
N HIS A 175 4.81 17.12 10.67
CA HIS A 175 4.30 16.84 9.32
C HIS A 175 4.52 15.39 8.86
N GLY A 176 5.34 14.62 9.58
CA GLY A 176 5.78 13.28 9.16
C GLY A 176 4.62 12.31 8.97
N HIS A 177 3.64 12.32 9.88
CA HIS A 177 2.45 11.48 9.76
C HIS A 177 1.70 11.74 8.44
N TYR A 178 1.28 13.00 8.22
CA TYR A 178 0.49 13.37 7.06
C TYR A 178 1.26 13.23 5.74
N GLY A 179 2.51 13.67 5.71
CA GLY A 179 3.37 13.54 4.54
C GLY A 179 3.59 12.08 4.15
N ALA A 180 3.83 11.20 5.14
CA ALA A 180 3.99 9.78 4.88
C ALA A 180 2.68 9.12 4.43
N ALA A 181 1.53 9.46 5.03
CA ALA A 181 0.24 8.92 4.64
C ALA A 181 -0.12 9.30 3.18
N LEU A 182 0.06 10.57 2.81
CA LEU A 182 -0.20 11.05 1.46
C LEU A 182 0.69 10.34 0.43
N LEU A 183 2.00 10.24 0.70
CA LEU A 183 2.94 9.56 -0.19
C LEU A 183 2.67 8.04 -0.26
N MET A 184 2.26 7.42 0.84
CA MET A 184 1.89 6.00 0.89
C MET A 184 0.72 5.72 -0.04
N PHE A 185 -0.38 6.48 0.08
CA PHE A 185 -1.55 6.31 -0.77
C PHE A 185 -1.30 6.72 -2.22
N ALA A 186 -0.49 7.76 -2.49
CA ALA A 186 -0.05 8.08 -3.84
C ALA A 186 0.72 6.90 -4.48
N GLY A 187 1.59 6.24 -3.72
CA GLY A 187 2.27 5.00 -4.15
C GLY A 187 1.28 3.86 -4.43
N ILE A 188 0.27 3.69 -3.57
CA ILE A 188 -0.79 2.69 -3.80
C ILE A 188 -1.54 3.00 -5.09
N VAL A 189 -1.91 4.25 -5.36
CA VAL A 189 -2.55 4.66 -6.63
C VAL A 189 -1.69 4.28 -7.83
N VAL A 190 -0.38 4.54 -7.78
CA VAL A 190 0.56 4.11 -8.84
C VAL A 190 0.50 2.60 -9.06
N VAL A 191 0.42 1.80 -8.00
CA VAL A 191 0.31 0.34 -8.08
C VAL A 191 -1.03 -0.10 -8.68
N VAL A 192 -2.14 0.51 -8.29
CA VAL A 192 -3.46 0.21 -8.86
C VAL A 192 -3.49 0.55 -10.36
N VAL A 193 -2.93 1.70 -10.75
CA VAL A 193 -2.81 2.11 -12.16
C VAL A 193 -1.92 1.14 -12.94
N ALA A 194 -0.77 0.74 -12.40
CA ALA A 194 0.11 -0.25 -13.02
C ALA A 194 -0.62 -1.59 -13.24
N ASN A 195 -1.43 -2.03 -12.26
CA ASN A 195 -2.28 -3.20 -12.39
C ASN A 195 -3.39 -3.02 -13.45
N ALA A 196 -4.00 -1.83 -13.54
CA ALA A 196 -5.01 -1.52 -14.56
C ALA A 196 -4.41 -1.62 -15.98
N PHE A 197 -3.22 -1.06 -16.20
CA PHE A 197 -2.50 -1.21 -17.46
C PHE A 197 -2.09 -2.65 -17.75
N SER A 198 -1.56 -3.36 -16.75
CA SER A 198 -1.13 -4.76 -16.87
C SER A 198 -2.30 -5.68 -17.24
N SER A 199 -3.44 -5.54 -16.55
CA SER A 199 -4.66 -6.32 -16.81
C SER A 199 -5.23 -6.02 -18.20
N ARG A 200 -5.25 -4.74 -18.62
CA ARG A 200 -5.70 -4.36 -19.97
C ARG A 200 -4.82 -4.89 -21.09
N ARG A 201 -3.50 -5.00 -20.87
CA ARG A 201 -2.56 -5.56 -21.84
C ARG A 201 -2.70 -7.08 -21.98
N GLU A 202 -3.06 -7.78 -20.91
CA GLU A 202 -3.34 -9.22 -20.98
C GLU A 202 -4.66 -9.49 -21.69
N GLU A 203 -5.74 -8.81 -21.28
CA GLU A 203 -7.08 -8.98 -21.84
C GLU A 203 -7.82 -7.63 -21.88
N PRO A 204 -7.91 -6.97 -23.04
CA PRO A 204 -8.48 -5.61 -23.15
C PRO A 204 -9.91 -5.46 -22.63
N SER A 205 -10.74 -6.50 -22.76
CA SER A 205 -12.15 -6.54 -22.34
C SER A 205 -12.37 -7.22 -20.98
N SER A 206 -11.31 -7.44 -20.21
CA SER A 206 -11.42 -8.10 -18.89
C SER A 206 -12.19 -7.23 -17.90
N ARG A 207 -13.17 -7.83 -17.21
CA ARG A 207 -13.86 -7.19 -16.08
C ARG A 207 -12.91 -6.70 -14.98
N PHE A 208 -11.76 -7.37 -14.82
CA PHE A 208 -10.75 -7.00 -13.83
C PHE A 208 -10.02 -5.72 -14.22
N SER A 209 -9.72 -5.53 -15.50
CA SER A 209 -9.15 -4.29 -16.04
C SER A 209 -10.07 -3.10 -15.75
N THR A 210 -11.36 -3.23 -16.06
CA THR A 210 -12.36 -2.19 -15.73
C THR A 210 -12.42 -1.92 -14.24
N ALA A 211 -12.45 -2.97 -13.40
CA ALA A 211 -12.47 -2.81 -11.95
C ALA A 211 -11.25 -2.03 -11.43
N TYR A 212 -10.03 -2.34 -11.90
CA TYR A 212 -8.83 -1.58 -11.51
C TYR A 212 -8.88 -0.12 -11.95
N TRP A 213 -9.39 0.17 -13.15
CA TRP A 213 -9.55 1.56 -13.61
C TRP A 213 -10.55 2.34 -12.76
N VAL A 214 -11.67 1.71 -12.38
CA VAL A 214 -12.66 2.33 -11.50
C VAL A 214 -12.04 2.62 -10.13
N VAL A 215 -11.35 1.65 -9.53
CA VAL A 215 -10.68 1.84 -8.23
C VAL A 215 -9.57 2.89 -8.33
N ALA A 216 -8.76 2.89 -9.39
CA ALA A 216 -7.71 3.89 -9.58
C ALA A 216 -8.29 5.31 -9.71
N ALA A 217 -9.33 5.49 -10.53
CA ALA A 217 -9.97 6.78 -10.71
C ALA A 217 -10.66 7.27 -9.43
N SER A 218 -11.29 6.35 -8.69
CA SER A 218 -11.92 6.68 -7.41
C SER A 218 -10.87 7.08 -6.36
N MET A 219 -9.78 6.33 -6.22
CA MET A 219 -8.66 6.65 -5.31
C MET A 219 -8.00 8.00 -5.64
N VAL A 220 -7.83 8.33 -6.92
CA VAL A 220 -7.31 9.64 -7.32
C VAL A 220 -8.28 10.75 -6.90
N LEU A 221 -9.57 10.55 -7.15
CA LEU A 221 -10.60 11.52 -6.78
C LEU A 221 -10.66 11.71 -5.25
N THR A 222 -10.66 10.62 -4.48
CA THR A 222 -10.69 10.68 -3.01
C THR A 222 -9.45 11.35 -2.45
N LEU A 223 -8.24 11.07 -2.97
CA LEU A 223 -7.03 11.80 -2.59
C LEU A 223 -7.10 13.30 -2.92
N VAL A 224 -7.60 13.68 -4.10
CA VAL A 224 -7.76 15.09 -4.47
C VAL A 224 -8.76 15.78 -3.54
N VAL A 225 -9.89 15.13 -3.25
CA VAL A 225 -10.89 15.66 -2.30
C VAL A 225 -10.28 15.80 -0.91
N GLU A 226 -9.47 14.84 -0.45
CA GLU A 226 -8.77 14.94 0.83
C GLU A 226 -7.88 16.19 0.89
N LEU A 227 -7.08 16.41 -0.16
CA LEU A 227 -6.21 17.58 -0.26
C LEU A 227 -7.03 18.88 -0.18
N VAL A 228 -8.17 18.95 -0.86
CA VAL A 228 -9.05 20.14 -0.83
C VAL A 228 -9.66 20.34 0.55
N LEU A 229 -10.21 19.28 1.17
CA LEU A 229 -10.85 19.37 2.48
C LEU A 229 -9.89 19.85 3.57
N ARG A 230 -8.61 19.43 3.52
CA ARG A 230 -7.60 19.84 4.48
C ARG A 230 -7.13 21.29 4.34
N GLN A 231 -7.39 21.94 3.21
CA GLN A 231 -7.12 23.37 3.00
C GLN A 231 -8.32 24.27 3.36
N GLY A 232 -9.50 23.68 3.60
CA GLY A 232 -10.75 24.39 3.86
C GLY A 232 -10.88 24.92 5.30
N GLU A 233 -11.94 25.71 5.54
CA GLU A 233 -12.24 26.29 6.85
C GLU A 233 -12.69 25.24 7.90
N ARG A 234 -12.60 25.62 9.18
CA ARG A 234 -13.00 24.85 10.36
C ARG A 234 -14.49 24.48 10.27
N GLY A 235 -14.78 23.28 9.76
CA GLY A 235 -16.15 22.79 9.49
C GLY A 235 -16.19 21.58 8.54
N ALA A 236 -15.14 21.39 7.75
CA ALA A 236 -14.96 20.22 6.88
C ALA A 236 -14.52 18.93 7.62
N GLU A 237 -14.37 18.97 8.95
CA GLU A 237 -13.79 17.90 9.77
C GLU A 237 -14.53 16.57 9.62
N ARG A 238 -15.87 16.58 9.54
CA ARG A 238 -16.65 15.36 9.28
C ARG A 238 -16.40 14.76 7.88
N GLY A 239 -15.96 15.57 6.93
CA GLY A 239 -15.63 15.10 5.58
C GLY A 239 -14.32 14.32 5.55
N VAL A 240 -13.34 14.66 6.40
CA VAL A 240 -12.02 14.02 6.41
C VAL A 240 -12.13 12.55 6.80
N ILE A 241 -12.81 12.21 7.90
CA ILE A 241 -13.02 10.81 8.28
C ILE A 241 -13.74 10.00 7.21
N VAL A 242 -14.71 10.60 6.51
CA VAL A 242 -15.43 9.92 5.41
C VAL A 242 -14.48 9.65 4.25
N VAL A 243 -13.67 10.62 3.86
CA VAL A 243 -12.70 10.45 2.76
C VAL A 243 -11.60 9.44 3.11
N GLU A 244 -11.08 9.47 4.34
CA GLU A 244 -10.12 8.48 4.82
C GLU A 244 -10.74 7.07 4.85
N ALA A 245 -12.01 6.94 5.25
CA ALA A 245 -12.73 5.67 5.20
C ALA A 245 -12.92 5.18 3.76
N LEU A 246 -13.26 6.07 2.82
CA LEU A 246 -13.35 5.74 1.40
C LEU A 246 -12.00 5.25 0.86
N LEU A 247 -10.88 5.94 1.16
CA LEU A 247 -9.55 5.51 0.74
C LEU A 247 -9.17 4.12 1.27
N VAL A 248 -9.51 3.83 2.54
CA VAL A 248 -9.32 2.50 3.13
C VAL A 248 -10.17 1.44 2.44
N LEU A 249 -11.44 1.76 2.12
CA LEU A 249 -12.34 0.86 1.39
C LEU A 249 -11.87 0.60 -0.04
N GLU A 250 -11.38 1.62 -0.74
CA GLU A 250 -10.84 1.49 -2.09
C GLU A 250 -9.56 0.65 -2.11
N PHE A 251 -8.69 0.83 -1.11
CA PHE A 251 -7.53 -0.02 -0.92
C PHE A 251 -7.93 -1.48 -0.66
N ALA A 252 -8.93 -1.73 0.19
CA ALA A 252 -9.47 -3.06 0.40
C ALA A 252 -10.07 -3.65 -0.89
N ALA A 253 -10.80 -2.83 -1.67
CA ALA A 253 -11.39 -3.24 -2.94
C ALA A 253 -10.33 -3.64 -3.96
N PHE A 254 -9.21 -2.90 -4.05
CA PHE A 254 -8.07 -3.28 -4.88
C PHE A 254 -7.55 -4.69 -4.51
N TRP A 255 -7.29 -4.95 -3.23
CA TRP A 255 -6.81 -6.27 -2.80
C TRP A 255 -7.84 -7.37 -3.00
N ALA A 256 -9.13 -7.09 -2.83
CA ALA A 256 -10.19 -8.04 -3.12
C ALA A 256 -10.23 -8.40 -4.61
N VAL A 257 -10.20 -7.41 -5.50
CA VAL A 257 -10.15 -7.60 -6.96
C VAL A 257 -8.92 -8.44 -7.33
N GLN A 258 -7.74 -8.10 -6.80
CA GLN A 258 -6.50 -8.82 -7.08
C GLN A 258 -6.52 -10.25 -6.52
N THR A 259 -7.13 -10.46 -5.35
CA THR A 259 -7.29 -11.80 -4.75
C THR A 259 -8.17 -12.70 -5.60
N VAL A 260 -9.31 -12.18 -6.07
CA VAL A 260 -10.24 -12.93 -6.93
C VAL A 260 -9.60 -13.19 -8.30
N GLU A 261 -8.98 -12.19 -8.91
CA GLU A 261 -8.32 -12.31 -10.21
C GLU A 261 -7.20 -13.36 -10.21
N LEU A 262 -6.38 -13.35 -9.16
CA LEU A 262 -5.18 -14.18 -9.04
C LEU A 262 -5.38 -15.33 -8.05
N TRP A 263 -6.62 -15.80 -7.82
CA TRP A 263 -6.85 -16.86 -6.85
C TRP A 263 -5.99 -18.10 -7.12
N GLY A 264 -5.89 -18.49 -8.40
CA GLY A 264 -5.13 -19.66 -8.85
C GLY A 264 -3.64 -19.44 -9.09
N TYR A 265 -3.10 -18.24 -8.87
CA TYR A 265 -1.74 -17.85 -9.29
C TYR A 265 -1.07 -16.89 -8.28
N PRO A 266 0.24 -17.01 -8.03
CA PRO A 266 0.96 -16.03 -7.21
C PRO A 266 0.89 -14.64 -7.83
N THR A 267 1.22 -14.55 -9.12
CA THR A 267 1.32 -13.30 -9.89
C THR A 267 0.62 -13.41 -11.25
N ARG A 268 0.33 -12.26 -11.87
CA ARG A 268 -0.22 -12.20 -13.24
C ARG A 268 0.76 -12.74 -14.27
N THR A 269 2.06 -12.49 -14.08
CA THR A 269 3.14 -13.00 -14.95
C THR A 269 3.13 -14.52 -15.02
N GLU A 270 2.93 -15.19 -13.89
CA GLU A 270 2.79 -16.65 -13.85
C GLU A 270 1.51 -17.13 -14.53
N ARG A 271 0.38 -16.45 -14.31
CA ARG A 271 -0.88 -16.77 -15.01
C ARG A 271 -0.71 -16.73 -16.52
N VAL A 272 -0.13 -15.65 -17.06
CA VAL A 272 0.12 -15.50 -18.50
C VAL A 272 1.03 -16.60 -19.02
N ARG A 273 2.10 -16.94 -18.28
CA ARG A 273 3.01 -18.04 -18.64
C ARG A 273 2.29 -19.39 -18.68
N SER A 274 1.45 -19.69 -17.69
CA SER A 274 0.66 -20.94 -17.64
C SER A 274 -0.31 -21.04 -18.81
N ARG A 275 -1.09 -19.99 -19.09
CA ARG A 275 -2.03 -19.97 -20.23
C ARG A 275 -1.32 -20.12 -21.58
N ARG A 276 -0.16 -19.47 -21.74
CA ARG A 276 0.65 -19.61 -22.96
C ARG A 276 1.18 -21.03 -23.12
N ALA A 277 1.57 -21.69 -22.03
CA ALA A 277 2.03 -23.09 -22.08
C ALA A 277 0.88 -24.04 -22.46
N GLU A 278 -0.33 -23.83 -21.94
CA GLU A 278 -1.54 -24.60 -22.29
C GLU A 278 -1.92 -24.42 -23.77
N ALA A 279 -1.85 -23.20 -24.30
CA ALA A 279 -2.13 -22.92 -25.71
C ALA A 279 -1.13 -23.60 -26.67
N LEU A 280 0.13 -23.76 -26.24
CA LEU A 280 1.19 -24.39 -27.02
C LEU A 280 1.24 -25.92 -26.89
N ALA A 281 0.41 -26.52 -26.02
CA ALA A 281 0.40 -27.97 -25.81
C ALA A 281 -0.02 -28.73 -27.10
N PRO A 282 0.54 -29.94 -27.35
CA PRO A 282 0.09 -30.80 -28.43
C PRO A 282 -1.35 -31.27 -28.16
N GLY A 283 -2.28 -30.99 -29.06
CA GLY A 283 -3.70 -31.34 -28.93
C GLY A 283 -4.67 -30.15 -28.85
N THR A 284 -4.17 -28.93 -28.61
CA THR A 284 -5.01 -27.72 -28.61
C THR A 284 -5.40 -27.32 -30.05
N PRO A 285 -6.69 -27.14 -30.37
CA PRO A 285 -7.15 -26.77 -31.72
C PRO A 285 -6.47 -25.49 -32.24
N ALA A 286 -6.12 -25.44 -33.53
CA ALA A 286 -5.38 -24.32 -34.12
C ALA A 286 -6.10 -22.95 -34.00
N ALA A 287 -7.43 -22.96 -33.85
CA ALA A 287 -8.24 -21.75 -33.63
C ALA A 287 -7.94 -21.06 -32.29
N ASP A 288 -7.60 -21.81 -31.23
CA ASP A 288 -7.26 -21.25 -29.91
C ASP A 288 -5.83 -20.71 -29.84
N ARG A 289 -4.94 -21.15 -30.75
CA ARG A 289 -3.54 -20.66 -30.79
C ARG A 289 -3.44 -19.23 -31.29
N ALA A 290 -4.31 -18.81 -32.21
CA ALA A 290 -4.24 -17.49 -32.85
C ALA A 290 -4.64 -16.33 -31.92
N GLY A 291 -5.53 -16.57 -30.95
CA GLY A 291 -5.98 -15.55 -29.99
C GLY A 291 -4.98 -15.21 -28.87
N HIS A 292 -4.04 -16.11 -28.58
CA HIS A 292 -3.08 -15.98 -27.46
C HIS A 292 -1.67 -15.53 -27.87
N LEU A 293 -1.39 -15.41 -29.17
CA LEU A 293 -0.04 -15.18 -29.70
C LEU A 293 0.25 -13.74 -30.17
N THR A 294 -0.68 -12.79 -30.04
CA THR A 294 -0.43 -11.40 -30.45
C THR A 294 0.19 -10.58 -29.30
N PRO A 295 1.47 -10.17 -29.39
CA PRO A 295 1.97 -9.06 -28.59
C PRO A 295 1.39 -7.78 -29.18
N ALA A 296 0.88 -6.88 -28.33
CA ALA A 296 0.61 -5.51 -28.75
C ALA A 296 1.92 -4.91 -29.32
N PRO A 297 1.90 -4.30 -30.51
CA PRO A 297 3.11 -3.76 -31.12
C PRO A 297 3.66 -2.64 -30.23
N HIS A 298 4.95 -2.71 -29.92
CA HIS A 298 5.72 -1.58 -29.45
C HIS A 298 5.73 -0.52 -30.57
N GLY A 299 4.91 0.52 -30.41
CA GLY A 299 4.88 1.67 -31.30
C GLY A 299 5.43 2.90 -30.61
N GLY A 300 6.57 3.39 -31.12
CA GLY A 300 6.98 4.81 -31.20
C GLY A 300 7.11 5.59 -29.91
#